data_AF-A0A1S4B3X2-F1
#
_entry.id   AF-A0A1S4B3X2-F1
#
_cell.length_a   1.000
_cell.length_b   1.000
_cell.length_c   1.000
_cell.angle_alpha   90.00
_cell.angle_beta   90.00
_cell.angle_gamma   90.00
#
_symmetry.space_group_name_H-M   'P 1'
#
loop_
_entity.id
_entity.type
_entity.pdbx_description
1 polymer ?
#
loop_
_entity_poly.entity_id
_entity_poly.type
_entity_poly.pdbx_seq_one_letter_code
_entity_poly.pdbx_strand_id
1 'polypeptide(L)'
;MAKAYTQDEFDSLIKKVEKVDIRVKEYLELAGHEKWARVYAPVNRGWTMTSNIAESINFALVSARELPIYDFLEEVRKMFGRWNCNNRKKASHMYTTLGKKYRRSLL
;
A
#
# COMPACT_ATOMS: atom_id res chain seq x y z
N MET A 1 -5.88 3.79 -5.81
CA MET A 1 -5.16 4.12 -4.56
C MET A 1 -5.01 5.64 -4.51
N ALA A 2 -5.61 6.31 -3.51
CA ALA A 2 -5.63 7.77 -3.45
C ALA A 2 -4.25 8.31 -3.03
N LYS A 3 -3.74 9.29 -3.78
CA LYS A 3 -2.35 9.76 -3.73
C LYS A 3 -2.08 10.86 -2.69
N ALA A 4 -3.01 11.20 -1.80
CA ALA A 4 -2.78 12.29 -0.85
C ALA A 4 -1.58 11.99 0.07
N TYR A 5 -0.55 12.83 0.02
CA TYR A 5 0.68 12.67 0.81
C TYR A 5 0.60 13.48 2.11
N THR A 6 -0.19 14.56 2.13
CA THR A 6 -0.42 15.40 3.32
C THR A 6 -1.88 15.38 3.76
N GLN A 7 -2.13 15.83 4.99
CA GLN A 7 -3.48 15.94 5.54
C GLN A 7 -4.29 17.01 4.79
N ASP A 8 -3.68 18.16 4.48
CA ASP A 8 -4.33 19.26 3.77
C ASP A 8 -4.78 18.85 2.35
N GLU A 9 -3.97 18.07 1.65
CA GLU A 9 -4.34 17.49 0.34
C GLU A 9 -5.51 16.53 0.47
N PHE A 10 -5.51 15.67 1.49
CA PHE A 10 -6.60 14.73 1.76
C PHE A 10 -7.91 15.49 2.03
N ASP A 11 -7.89 16.48 2.92
CA ASP A 11 -9.07 17.26 3.28
C ASP A 11 -9.63 18.04 2.07
N SER A 12 -8.75 18.60 1.24
CA SER A 12 -9.12 19.24 -0.02
C SER A 12 -9.80 18.27 -0.99
N LEU A 13 -9.30 17.04 -1.09
CA LEU A 13 -9.90 15.99 -1.94
C LEU A 13 -11.24 15.50 -1.40
N ILE A 14 -11.38 15.26 -0.10
CA ILE A 14 -12.66 14.88 0.51
C ILE A 14 -13.72 15.96 0.29
N LYS A 15 -13.36 17.25 0.45
CA LYS A 15 -14.27 18.36 0.13
C LYS A 15 -14.71 18.36 -1.34
N LYS A 16 -13.84 17.96 -2.27
CA LYS A 16 -14.23 17.82 -3.68
C LYS A 16 -15.19 16.64 -3.88
N VAL A 17 -14.95 15.50 -3.22
CA VAL A 17 -15.85 14.34 -3.28
C VAL A 17 -17.22 14.69 -2.72
N GLU A 18 -17.28 15.36 -1.57
CA GLU A 18 -18.51 15.81 -0.94
C GLU A 18 -19.34 16.71 -1.84
N LYS A 19 -18.68 17.64 -2.56
CA LYS A 19 -19.34 18.50 -3.55
C LYS A 19 -19.91 17.73 -4.75
N VAL A 20 -19.34 16.58 -5.09
CA VAL A 20 -19.82 15.74 -6.20
C VAL A 20 -20.97 14.85 -5.74
N ASP A 21 -20.78 14.12 -4.65
CA ASP A 21 -21.81 13.28 -4.03
C ASP A 21 -21.45 12.99 -2.56
N ILE A 22 -22.28 13.46 -1.65
CA ILE A 22 -22.10 13.25 -0.21
C ILE A 22 -22.11 11.77 0.17
N ARG A 23 -22.89 10.93 -0.54
CA ARG A 23 -22.98 9.48 -0.26
C ARG A 23 -21.65 8.77 -0.52
N VAL A 24 -20.86 9.29 -1.46
CA VAL A 24 -19.52 8.75 -1.75
C VAL A 24 -18.55 9.10 -0.63
N LYS A 25 -18.63 10.32 -0.07
CA LYS A 25 -17.85 10.69 1.12
C LYS A 25 -18.22 9.79 2.31
N GLU A 26 -19.51 9.62 2.60
CA GLU A 26 -19.98 8.76 3.69
C GLU A 26 -19.51 7.31 3.53
N TYR A 27 -19.58 6.76 2.32
CA TYR A 27 -19.06 5.43 2.03
C TYR A 27 -17.54 5.32 2.28
N LEU A 28 -16.77 6.33 1.85
CA LEU A 28 -15.31 6.34 2.02
C LEU A 28 -14.90 6.46 3.50
N GLU A 29 -15.68 7.19 4.29
CA GLU A 29 -15.52 7.28 5.75
C GLU A 29 -15.84 5.92 6.40
N LEU A 30 -16.95 5.28 6.04
CA LEU A 30 -17.33 3.94 6.52
C LEU A 30 -16.30 2.86 6.15
N ALA A 31 -15.69 2.96 4.96
CA ALA A 31 -14.64 2.04 4.54
C ALA A 31 -13.41 2.09 5.47
N GLY A 32 -13.18 3.22 6.16
CA GLY A 32 -12.04 3.45 7.06
C GLY A 32 -10.82 3.98 6.30
N HIS A 33 -10.44 5.23 6.57
CA HIS A 33 -9.37 5.93 5.86
C HIS A 33 -8.02 5.19 5.96
N GLU A 34 -7.73 4.53 7.08
CA GLU A 34 -6.52 3.75 7.29
C GLU A 34 -6.35 2.58 6.29
N LYS A 35 -7.45 2.16 5.63
CA LYS A 35 -7.43 1.10 4.65
C LYS A 35 -7.02 1.57 3.26
N TRP A 36 -7.27 2.83 2.90
CA TRP A 36 -7.13 3.31 1.52
C TRP A 36 -6.40 4.65 1.36
N ALA A 37 -6.42 5.50 2.38
CA ALA A 37 -5.75 6.78 2.40
C ALA A 37 -4.35 6.63 3.02
N ARG A 38 -3.32 6.98 2.24
CA ARG A 38 -1.93 6.82 2.66
C ARG A 38 -1.61 7.63 3.92
N VAL A 39 -2.16 8.84 4.06
CA VAL A 39 -1.94 9.72 5.22
C VAL A 39 -2.41 9.11 6.55
N TYR A 40 -3.37 8.18 6.52
CA TYR A 40 -3.89 7.48 7.70
C TYR A 40 -3.40 6.02 7.83
N ALA A 41 -2.55 5.55 6.92
CA ALA A 41 -2.06 4.18 6.97
C ALA A 41 -1.15 3.98 8.21
N PRO A 42 -1.39 2.97 9.07
CA PRO A 42 -0.64 2.76 10.31
C PRO A 42 0.81 2.30 10.08
N VAL A 43 1.10 1.85 8.86
CA VAL A 43 2.42 1.41 8.41
C VAL A 43 2.66 2.05 7.06
N ASN A 44 3.91 2.40 6.76
CA ASN A 44 4.29 2.93 5.46
C ASN A 44 3.97 1.90 4.36
N ARG A 45 2.82 2.06 3.70
CA ARG A 45 2.39 1.26 2.54
C ARG A 45 2.98 1.79 1.24
N GLY A 46 3.98 2.67 1.33
CA GLY A 46 4.82 3.00 0.20
C GLY A 46 5.46 1.71 -0.31
N TRP A 47 4.95 1.20 -1.44
CA TRP A 47 5.86 0.64 -2.42
C TRP A 47 6.95 1.69 -2.60
N THR A 48 8.17 1.33 -2.21
CA THR A 48 9.35 1.99 -2.76
C THR A 48 9.14 1.96 -4.26
N MET A 49 8.80 3.10 -4.84
CA MET A 49 8.78 3.34 -6.27
C MET A 49 10.22 3.20 -6.76
N THR A 50 10.73 1.98 -6.88
CA THR A 50 11.61 1.70 -7.99
C THR A 50 10.68 1.55 -9.17
N SER A 51 10.87 2.37 -10.19
CA SER A 51 10.03 2.61 -11.36
C SER A 51 9.79 1.38 -12.26
N ASN A 52 9.97 0.17 -11.74
CA ASN A 52 10.18 -1.00 -12.55
C ASN A 52 9.87 -2.34 -11.87
N ILE A 53 8.65 -2.42 -11.38
CA ILE A 53 8.13 -3.61 -10.71
C ILE A 53 8.08 -4.79 -11.69
N ALA A 54 7.61 -4.51 -12.90
CA ALA A 54 7.47 -5.53 -13.94
C ALA A 54 8.83 -6.10 -14.37
N GLU A 55 9.85 -5.27 -14.63
CA GLU A 55 11.15 -5.83 -14.99
C GLU A 55 11.85 -6.47 -13.78
N SER A 56 11.69 -5.95 -12.56
CA SER A 56 12.26 -6.61 -11.37
C SER A 56 11.66 -8.00 -11.14
N ILE A 57 10.34 -8.15 -11.34
CA ILE A 57 9.67 -9.45 -11.28
C ILE A 57 10.13 -10.35 -12.43
N ASN A 58 10.20 -9.82 -13.66
CA ASN A 58 10.67 -10.59 -14.81
C ASN A 58 12.11 -11.07 -14.65
N PHE A 59 12.98 -10.22 -14.13
CA PHE A 59 14.38 -10.54 -13.87
C PHE A 59 14.49 -11.61 -12.79
N ALA A 60 13.76 -11.47 -11.68
CA ALA A 60 13.76 -12.43 -10.59
C ALA A 60 13.23 -13.82 -10.99
N LEU A 61 12.37 -13.88 -12.01
CA LEU A 61 11.74 -15.11 -12.48
C LEU A 61 12.28 -15.61 -13.82
N VAL A 62 13.35 -15.01 -14.35
CA VAL A 62 13.85 -15.31 -15.70
C VAL A 62 14.15 -16.80 -15.88
N SER A 63 14.80 -17.43 -14.91
CA SER A 63 15.12 -18.87 -14.94
C SER A 63 13.92 -19.77 -14.66
N ALA A 64 12.92 -19.27 -13.91
CA ALA A 64 11.73 -20.05 -13.57
C ALA A 64 10.77 -20.18 -14.77
N ARG A 65 10.90 -19.34 -15.80
CA ARG A 65 10.04 -19.36 -17.00
C ARG A 65 10.20 -20.62 -17.86
N GLU A 66 11.32 -21.32 -17.72
CA GLU A 66 11.58 -22.59 -18.42
C GLU A 66 10.88 -23.77 -17.76
N LEU A 67 10.33 -23.57 -16.55
CA LEU A 67 9.64 -24.62 -15.80
C LEU A 67 8.22 -24.85 -16.34
N PRO A 68 7.66 -26.05 -16.14
CA PRO A 68 6.24 -26.29 -16.31
C PRO A 68 5.39 -25.29 -15.52
N ILE A 69 4.18 -24.99 -16.00
CA ILE A 69 3.32 -23.93 -15.46
C ILE A 69 3.11 -24.04 -13.94
N TYR A 70 2.97 -25.27 -13.43
CA TYR A 70 2.79 -25.51 -12.01
C TYR A 70 4.01 -25.08 -11.19
N ASP A 71 5.20 -25.50 -11.61
CA ASP A 71 6.46 -25.20 -10.92
C ASP A 71 6.81 -23.72 -11.01
N PHE A 72 6.53 -23.08 -12.15
CA PHE A 72 6.65 -21.63 -12.30
C PHE A 72 5.78 -20.88 -11.29
N LEU A 73 4.50 -21.26 -11.16
CA LEU A 73 3.58 -20.64 -10.20
C LEU A 73 4.04 -20.84 -8.75
N GLU A 74 4.63 -21.99 -8.43
CA GLU A 74 5.18 -22.25 -7.12
C GLU A 74 6.39 -21.36 -6.81
N GLU A 75 7.27 -21.10 -7.78
CA GLU A 75 8.36 -20.14 -7.62
C GLU A 75 7.88 -18.70 -7.46
N VAL A 76 6.85 -18.29 -8.21
CA VAL A 76 6.18 -16.99 -8.03
C VAL A 76 5.65 -16.84 -6.61
N ARG A 77 4.95 -17.87 -6.09
CA ARG A 77 4.39 -17.87 -4.74
C ARG A 77 5.50 -17.73 -3.68
N LYS A 78 6.58 -18.49 -3.81
CA LYS A 78 7.75 -18.40 -2.90
C LYS A 78 8.40 -17.01 -2.94
N MET A 79 8.57 -16.42 -4.12
CA MET A 79 9.13 -15.08 -4.30
C MET A 79 8.32 -14.03 -3.54
N PHE A 80 7.00 -13.97 -3.77
CA PHE A 80 6.13 -13.02 -3.07
C PHE A 80 6.03 -13.29 -1.57
N GLY A 81 6.07 -14.57 -1.16
CA GLY A 81 6.14 -14.95 0.25
C GLY A 81 7.38 -14.37 0.95
N ARG A 82 8.58 -14.58 0.36
CA ARG A 82 9.85 -14.03 0.86
C ARG A 82 9.83 -12.50 0.90
N TRP A 83 9.35 -11.86 -0.17
CA TRP A 83 9.22 -10.40 -0.22
C TRP A 83 8.36 -9.89 0.93
N ASN A 84 7.16 -10.43 1.11
CA ASN A 84 6.23 -9.99 2.15
C ASN A 84 6.81 -10.17 3.55
N CYS A 85 7.46 -11.30 3.83
CA CYS A 85 8.14 -11.53 5.10
C CYS A 85 9.25 -10.51 5.35
N ASN A 86 10.09 -10.22 4.34
CA ASN A 86 11.16 -9.23 4.45
C ASN A 86 10.62 -7.82 4.66
N ASN A 87 9.55 -7.44 3.95
CA ASN A 87 8.91 -6.14 4.12
C ASN A 87 8.30 -5.98 5.51
N ARG A 88 7.63 -7.01 6.04
CA ARG A 88 7.10 -7.00 7.41
C ARG A 88 8.21 -6.87 8.45
N LYS A 89 9.31 -7.61 8.29
CA LYS A 89 10.49 -7.48 9.16
C LYS A 89 11.09 -6.07 9.10
N LYS A 90 11.29 -5.51 7.90
CA LYS A 90 11.82 -4.14 7.76
C LYS A 90 10.89 -3.13 8.43
N ALA A 91 9.57 -3.25 8.26
CA ALA A 91 8.60 -2.39 8.91
C ALA A 91 8.63 -2.50 10.44
N SER A 92 8.82 -3.70 10.99
CA SER A 92 8.89 -3.90 12.45
C SER A 92 10.16 -3.33 13.09
N HIS A 93 11.26 -3.23 12.33
CA HIS A 93 12.55 -2.71 12.81
C HIS A 93 12.76 -1.22 12.49
N MET A 94 11.81 -0.58 11.79
CA MET A 94 11.91 0.82 11.41
C MET A 94 11.30 1.70 12.51
N TYR A 95 12.16 2.34 13.32
CA TYR A 95 11.75 3.25 14.40
C TYR A 95 11.40 4.67 13.90
N THR A 96 11.68 4.98 12.63
CA THR A 96 11.33 6.26 12.02
C THR A 96 9.83 6.34 11.73
N THR A 97 9.16 7.15 12.54
CA THR A 97 7.76 7.53 12.34
C THR A 97 7.71 8.59 11.23
N LEU A 98 7.63 8.16 9.96
CA LEU A 98 7.57 9.05 8.78
C LEU A 98 6.24 9.79 8.61
N GLY A 99 5.29 9.58 9.53
CA GLY A 99 4.03 10.31 9.63
C GLY A 99 3.44 10.13 11.02
N LYS A 100 2.81 11.18 11.58
CA LYS A 100 2.20 11.12 12.93
C LYS A 100 1.27 9.91 12.99
N LYS A 101 1.49 9.02 13.97
CA LYS A 101 0.58 7.91 14.29
C LYS A 101 -0.80 8.52 14.53
N TYR A 102 -1.78 8.20 13.69
CA TYR A 102 -3.16 8.62 13.92
C TYR A 102 -3.62 8.01 15.24
N ARG A 103 -3.67 8.82 16.29
CA ARG A 103 -4.35 8.48 17.53
C ARG A 103 -5.83 8.66 17.23
N ARG A 104 -6.61 7.58 17.34
CA ARG A 104 -8.05 7.73 17.57
C ARG A 104 -8.20 8.55 18.84
N SER A 105 -8.50 9.82 18.70
CA SER A 105 -9.18 10.56 19.76
C SER A 105 -10.56 9.92 19.85
N LEU A 106 -10.72 8.98 20.78
CA LEU A 106 -12.05 8.61 21.27
C LEU A 106 -12.59 9.88 21.95
N LEU A 107 -13.45 10.59 21.24
CA LEU A 107 -14.51 11.39 21.84
C LEU A 107 -15.81 10.63 21.62
#